data_AF-A0A060C8I4-F1
#
_entry.id   AF-A0A060C8I4-F1
#
_cell.length_a   1.000
_cell.length_b   1.000
_cell.length_c   1.000
_cell.angle_alpha   90.00
_cell.angle_beta   90.00
_cell.angle_gamma   90.00
#
_symmetry.space_group_name_H-M   'P 1'
#
loop_
_entity.id
_entity.type
_entity.pdbx_description
1 polymer ?
#
loop_
_entity_poly.entity_id
_entity_poly.type
_entity_poly.pdbx_seq_one_letter_code
_entity_poly.pdbx_strand_id
1 'polypeptide(L)'
;VQEKYIDDTFIREGFETELDGVTNYISVNGVEKTRQDLQRHWRDYIASIDWEWLRDQGTTCLRVPMGYWHVGPGFTRGTPFESVSQVYGDAAWESFKQLCKTADANDIAILFDLHGLPGGANKNEHSGMKLSDAGFWKSKKYQSLVIELYEFCTKEFLANG
;
A
#
# COMPACT_ATOMS: atom_id res chain seq x y z
N VAL A 1 -2.33 1.96 -2.36
CA VAL A 1 -1.45 2.43 -3.45
C VAL A 1 -2.00 3.79 -3.83
N GLN A 2 -1.17 4.81 -3.83
CA GLN A 2 -1.58 6.13 -4.26
C GLN A 2 -1.78 6.10 -5.77
N GLU A 3 -2.97 6.52 -6.18
CA GLU A 3 -3.34 6.67 -7.55
C GLU A 3 -3.82 8.10 -7.73
N LYS A 4 -3.30 8.78 -8.74
CA LYS A 4 -3.57 10.20 -9.03
C LYS A 4 -5.07 10.57 -9.09
N TYR A 5 -5.94 9.60 -9.37
CA TYR A 5 -7.39 9.81 -9.50
C TYR A 5 -8.18 9.44 -8.24
N ILE A 6 -7.52 8.93 -7.19
CA ILE A 6 -8.14 8.49 -5.93
C ILE A 6 -7.63 9.34 -4.76
N ASP A 7 -6.32 9.54 -4.67
CA ASP A 7 -5.69 10.43 -3.70
C ASP A 7 -4.30 10.85 -4.20
N ASP A 8 -4.09 12.16 -4.39
CA ASP A 8 -2.89 12.76 -4.97
C ASP A 8 -2.00 13.45 -3.92
N THR A 9 -2.29 13.26 -2.62
CA THR A 9 -1.62 14.01 -1.53
C THR A 9 -0.09 13.96 -1.61
N PHE A 10 0.50 12.84 -2.04
CA PHE A 10 1.95 12.72 -2.28
C PHE A 10 2.33 12.59 -3.75
N ILE A 11 1.35 12.38 -4.64
CA ILE A 11 1.51 12.47 -6.09
C ILE A 11 1.25 13.92 -6.50
N ARG A 12 2.19 14.82 -6.17
CA ARG A 12 2.14 16.22 -6.65
C ARG A 12 2.11 16.25 -8.18
N GLU A 13 1.52 17.31 -8.75
CA GLU A 13 1.54 17.57 -10.20
C GLU A 13 2.94 17.33 -10.78
N GLY A 14 3.06 16.33 -11.66
CA GLY A 14 4.31 15.96 -12.34
C GLY A 14 4.84 14.55 -12.07
N PHE A 15 4.31 13.83 -11.08
CA PHE A 15 4.67 12.42 -10.84
C PHE A 15 3.53 11.48 -11.22
N GLU A 16 3.87 10.36 -11.87
CA GLU A 16 2.89 9.40 -12.40
C GLU A 16 2.82 8.12 -11.55
N THR A 17 3.79 7.91 -10.64
CA THR A 17 3.88 6.68 -9.84
C THR A 17 4.24 6.97 -8.39
N GLU A 18 3.83 6.06 -7.47
CA GLU A 18 4.14 6.16 -6.04
C GLU A 18 5.64 6.27 -5.79
N LEU A 19 6.47 5.44 -6.47
CA LEU A 19 7.91 5.46 -6.27
C LEU A 19 8.50 6.84 -6.62
N ASP A 20 8.11 7.42 -7.75
CA ASP A 20 8.61 8.73 -8.19
C ASP A 20 8.12 9.84 -7.24
N GLY A 21 6.83 9.83 -6.90
CA GLY A 21 6.21 10.82 -6.01
C GLY A 21 6.87 10.82 -4.63
N VAL A 22 7.04 9.65 -4.02
CA VAL A 22 7.67 9.50 -2.71
C VAL A 22 9.16 9.83 -2.76
N THR A 23 9.89 9.41 -3.80
CA THR A 23 11.32 9.74 -3.96
C THR A 23 11.52 11.26 -4.03
N ASN A 24 10.68 11.95 -4.81
CA ASN A 24 10.73 13.41 -4.88
C ASN A 24 10.28 14.07 -3.57
N TYR A 25 9.26 13.55 -2.91
CA TYR A 25 8.82 14.11 -1.62
C TYR A 25 9.93 14.01 -0.57
N ILE A 26 10.67 12.90 -0.54
CA ILE A 26 11.86 12.70 0.29
C ILE A 26 12.96 13.69 -0.08
N SER A 27 13.23 13.94 -1.37
CA SER A 27 14.30 14.85 -1.78
C SER A 27 14.04 16.30 -1.34
N VAL A 28 12.77 16.71 -1.27
CA VAL A 28 12.36 18.07 -0.87
C VAL A 28 12.24 18.21 0.65
N ASN A 29 11.63 17.24 1.34
CA ASN A 29 11.24 17.39 2.75
C ASN A 29 12.08 16.55 3.72
N GLY A 30 12.87 15.61 3.21
CA GLY A 30 13.60 14.64 4.01
C GLY A 30 12.73 13.47 4.50
N VAL A 31 13.39 12.37 4.82
CA VAL A 31 12.76 11.08 5.17
C VAL A 31 11.79 11.19 6.34
N GLU A 32 12.20 11.86 7.43
CA GLU A 32 11.41 11.94 8.65
C GLU A 32 10.07 12.62 8.41
N LYS A 33 10.10 13.76 7.73
CA LYS A 33 8.90 14.54 7.41
C LYS A 33 7.99 13.75 6.47
N THR A 34 8.53 13.13 5.43
CA THR A 34 7.76 12.26 4.53
C THR A 34 7.04 11.15 5.28
N ARG A 35 7.74 10.46 6.19
CA ARG A 35 7.17 9.38 7.00
C ARG A 35 6.00 9.88 7.85
N GLN A 36 6.19 11.00 8.56
CA GLN A 36 5.14 11.58 9.41
C GLN A 36 3.92 12.01 8.60
N ASP A 37 4.15 12.55 7.40
CA ASP A 37 3.08 12.99 6.52
C ASP A 37 2.30 11.79 5.96
N LEU A 38 2.98 10.72 5.50
CA LEU A 38 2.34 9.49 5.06
C LEU A 38 1.50 8.84 6.18
N GLN A 39 2.06 8.74 7.39
CA GLN A 39 1.34 8.22 8.55
C GLN A 39 0.09 9.04 8.90
N ARG A 40 0.21 10.38 8.84
CA ARG A 40 -0.94 11.26 9.01
C ARG A 40 -2.00 10.99 7.94
N HIS A 41 -1.59 10.94 6.68
CA HIS A 41 -2.51 10.70 5.58
C HIS A 41 -3.26 9.37 5.73
N TRP A 42 -2.60 8.26 6.04
CA TRP A 42 -3.31 6.98 6.22
C TRP A 42 -4.30 7.03 7.39
N ARG A 43 -3.91 7.65 8.50
CA ARG A 43 -4.80 7.81 9.66
C ARG A 43 -6.02 8.67 9.32
N ASP A 44 -5.79 9.81 8.66
CA ASP A 44 -6.85 10.75 8.31
C ASP A 44 -7.79 10.13 7.24
N TYR A 45 -7.24 9.35 6.30
CA TYR A 45 -8.02 8.58 5.32
C TYR A 45 -8.94 7.58 6.01
N ILE A 46 -8.43 6.76 6.94
CA ILE A 46 -9.25 5.80 7.70
C ILE A 46 -10.35 6.52 8.51
N ALA A 47 -10.02 7.65 9.12
CA ALA A 47 -10.97 8.46 9.89
C ALA A 47 -12.05 9.14 9.01
N SER A 48 -11.75 9.38 7.73
CA SER A 48 -12.68 9.98 6.76
C SER A 48 -13.75 9.01 6.24
N ILE A 49 -13.58 7.70 6.45
CA ILE A 49 -14.52 6.69 5.98
C ILE A 49 -15.83 6.82 6.76
N ASP A 50 -16.92 7.08 6.05
CA ASP A 50 -18.26 7.09 6.61
C ASP A 50 -18.83 5.67 6.68
N TRP A 51 -18.54 4.98 7.79
CA TRP A 51 -18.97 3.61 8.03
C TRP A 51 -20.50 3.46 8.14
N GLU A 52 -21.20 4.49 8.61
CA GLU A 52 -22.66 4.47 8.71
C GLU A 52 -23.27 4.53 7.32
N TRP A 53 -22.82 5.48 6.50
CA TRP A 53 -23.25 5.57 5.11
C TRP A 53 -22.97 4.28 4.34
N LEU A 54 -21.80 3.66 4.52
CA LEU A 54 -21.47 2.39 3.86
C LEU A 54 -22.46 1.27 4.22
N ARG A 55 -22.83 1.16 5.51
CA ARG A 55 -23.85 0.19 5.95
C ARG A 55 -25.23 0.51 5.41
N ASP A 56 -25.62 1.78 5.39
CA ASP A 56 -26.92 2.22 4.86
C ASP A 56 -27.06 1.92 3.36
N GLN A 57 -25.95 1.96 2.61
CA GLN A 57 -25.91 1.51 1.22
C GLN A 57 -25.86 -0.02 1.04
N GLY A 58 -25.81 -0.78 2.13
CA GLY A 58 -25.73 -2.25 2.11
C GLY A 58 -24.34 -2.78 1.73
N THR A 59 -23.28 -1.99 1.95
CA THR A 59 -21.90 -2.43 1.70
C THR A 59 -21.52 -3.52 2.68
N THR A 60 -21.00 -4.65 2.19
CA THR A 60 -20.55 -5.77 3.01
C THR A 60 -19.04 -6.00 2.96
N CYS A 61 -18.36 -5.37 2.00
CA CYS A 61 -16.92 -5.54 1.81
C CYS A 61 -16.29 -4.31 1.17
N LEU A 62 -15.10 -3.91 1.65
CA LEU A 62 -14.25 -2.92 1.00
C LEU A 62 -13.01 -3.60 0.41
N ARG A 63 -12.70 -3.29 -0.84
CA ARG A 63 -11.43 -3.67 -1.49
C ARG A 63 -10.36 -2.64 -1.20
N VAL A 64 -9.23 -3.07 -0.63
CA VAL A 64 -8.13 -2.18 -0.24
C VAL A 64 -6.87 -2.49 -1.06
N PRO A 65 -6.49 -1.63 -2.01
CA PRO A 65 -5.32 -1.84 -2.86
C PRO A 65 -4.02 -1.49 -2.11
N MET A 66 -3.15 -2.48 -1.97
CA MET A 66 -1.87 -2.40 -1.26
C MET A 66 -0.71 -2.76 -2.19
N GLY A 67 0.37 -2.00 -2.12
CA GLY A 67 1.65 -2.36 -2.74
C GLY A 67 2.52 -3.17 -1.77
N TYR A 68 3.39 -4.05 -2.29
CA TYR A 68 4.25 -4.89 -1.45
C TYR A 68 5.10 -4.09 -0.44
N TRP A 69 5.44 -2.85 -0.77
CA TRP A 69 6.20 -1.94 0.09
C TRP A 69 5.44 -1.45 1.33
N HIS A 70 4.11 -1.56 1.36
CA HIS A 70 3.30 -1.21 2.52
C HIS A 70 3.27 -2.32 3.58
N VAL A 71 3.60 -3.56 3.23
CA VAL A 71 3.51 -4.71 4.15
C VAL A 71 4.70 -4.73 5.12
N GLY A 72 5.85 -4.23 4.68
CA GLY A 72 6.98 -4.02 5.56
C GLY A 72 8.31 -3.92 4.82
N PRO A 73 9.36 -3.41 5.49
CA PRO A 73 10.66 -3.18 4.87
C PRO A 73 11.32 -4.47 4.37
N GLY A 74 11.05 -5.62 5.01
CA GLY A 74 11.56 -6.93 4.59
C GLY A 74 11.18 -7.30 3.16
N PHE A 75 10.00 -6.87 2.69
CA PHE A 75 9.51 -7.17 1.34
C PHE A 75 10.03 -6.21 0.27
N THR A 76 10.83 -5.21 0.64
CA THR A 76 11.38 -4.24 -0.30
C THR A 76 12.82 -4.54 -0.73
N ARG A 77 13.52 -5.47 -0.06
CA ARG A 77 14.94 -5.73 -0.31
C ARG A 77 15.20 -6.26 -1.73
N GLY A 78 16.11 -5.62 -2.44
CA GLY A 78 16.46 -5.91 -3.83
C GLY A 78 15.29 -5.70 -4.79
N THR A 79 14.44 -4.71 -4.49
CA THR A 79 13.36 -4.19 -5.33
C THR A 79 13.51 -2.67 -5.49
N PRO A 80 12.84 -2.02 -6.45
CA PRO A 80 12.91 -0.57 -6.63
C PRO A 80 12.49 0.24 -5.39
N PHE A 81 11.62 -0.30 -4.52
CA PHE A 81 11.17 0.40 -3.30
C PHE A 81 12.15 0.30 -2.12
N GLU A 82 13.26 -0.43 -2.25
CA GLU A 82 14.26 -0.57 -1.16
C GLU A 82 14.76 0.79 -0.65
N SER A 83 15.05 1.71 -1.57
CA SER A 83 15.61 3.04 -1.28
C SER A 83 14.65 3.96 -0.52
N VAL A 84 13.34 3.72 -0.62
CA VAL A 84 12.28 4.52 0.02
C VAL A 84 11.58 3.77 1.16
N SER A 85 11.95 2.52 1.43
CA SER A 85 11.30 1.64 2.42
C SER A 85 11.13 2.27 3.80
N GLN A 86 12.09 3.09 4.23
CA GLN A 86 12.12 3.80 5.51
C GLN A 86 10.97 4.79 5.75
N VAL A 87 10.28 5.28 4.70
CA VAL A 87 9.12 6.16 4.89
C VAL A 87 7.81 5.42 5.10
N TYR A 88 7.77 4.13 4.74
CA TYR A 88 6.64 3.26 5.04
C TYR A 88 6.81 2.60 6.41
N GLY A 89 7.99 2.00 6.63
CA GLY A 89 8.28 1.25 7.85
C GLY A 89 7.18 0.23 8.16
N ASP A 90 6.91 0.02 9.45
CA ASP A 90 5.80 -0.83 9.89
C ASP A 90 4.46 -0.07 9.94
N ALA A 91 4.49 1.26 9.87
CA ALA A 91 3.32 2.10 10.11
C ALA A 91 2.23 1.96 9.04
N ALA A 92 2.61 1.66 7.79
CA ALA A 92 1.66 1.37 6.73
C ALA A 92 0.86 0.08 7.04
N TRP A 93 1.54 -0.97 7.46
CA TRP A 93 0.92 -2.24 7.82
C TRP A 93 0.06 -2.14 9.09
N GLU A 94 0.54 -1.43 10.11
CA GLU A 94 -0.25 -1.16 11.32
C GLU A 94 -1.52 -0.35 11.02
N SER A 95 -1.43 0.63 10.11
CA SER A 95 -2.61 1.39 9.65
C SER A 95 -3.62 0.48 8.94
N PHE A 96 -3.15 -0.45 8.10
CA PHE A 96 -4.01 -1.44 7.47
C PHE A 96 -4.70 -2.36 8.49
N LYS A 97 -3.97 -2.85 9.51
CA LYS A 97 -4.58 -3.64 10.60
C LYS A 97 -5.63 -2.85 11.37
N GLN A 98 -5.38 -1.57 11.63
CA GLN A 98 -6.37 -0.69 12.26
C GLN A 98 -7.61 -0.49 11.38
N LEU A 99 -7.45 -0.35 10.06
CA LEU A 99 -8.56 -0.31 9.11
C LEU A 99 -9.39 -1.59 9.18
N CYS A 100 -8.75 -2.76 9.13
CA CYS A 100 -9.43 -4.06 9.24
C CYS A 100 -10.23 -4.17 10.54
N LYS A 101 -9.64 -3.77 11.67
CA LYS A 101 -10.31 -3.76 12.98
C LYS A 101 -11.53 -2.84 13.01
N THR A 102 -11.41 -1.64 12.44
CA THR A 102 -12.55 -0.71 12.36
C THR A 102 -13.63 -1.27 11.44
N ALA A 103 -13.27 -1.87 10.31
CA ALA A 103 -14.23 -2.45 9.37
C ALA A 103 -15.02 -3.61 9.99
N ASP A 104 -14.32 -4.51 10.69
CA ASP A 104 -14.91 -5.63 11.43
C ASP A 104 -15.93 -5.14 12.48
N ALA A 105 -15.58 -4.09 13.24
CA ALA A 105 -16.50 -3.48 14.20
C ALA A 105 -17.76 -2.84 13.58
N ASN A 106 -17.79 -2.70 12.25
CA ASN A 106 -18.91 -2.17 11.49
C ASN A 106 -19.55 -3.23 10.57
N ASP A 107 -19.27 -4.52 10.81
CA ASP A 107 -19.76 -5.67 10.02
C ASP A 107 -19.40 -5.62 8.52
N ILE A 108 -18.26 -5.01 8.21
CA ILE A 108 -17.75 -4.87 6.83
C ILE A 108 -16.43 -5.64 6.69
N ALA A 109 -16.39 -6.58 5.74
CA ALA A 109 -15.18 -7.32 5.42
C ALA A 109 -14.15 -6.45 4.67
N ILE A 110 -12.87 -6.81 4.78
CA ILE A 110 -11.82 -6.23 3.95
C ILE A 110 -11.28 -7.28 2.98
N LEU A 111 -11.31 -6.95 1.69
CA LEU A 111 -10.57 -7.67 0.65
C LEU A 111 -9.20 -7.01 0.48
N PHE A 112 -8.15 -7.67 1.00
CA PHE A 112 -6.77 -7.29 0.74
C PHE A 112 -6.42 -7.55 -0.73
N ASP A 113 -6.08 -6.50 -1.47
CA ASP A 113 -5.67 -6.58 -2.86
C ASP A 113 -4.20 -6.16 -2.99
N LEU A 114 -3.31 -7.11 -3.27
CA LEU A 114 -1.92 -6.79 -3.56
C LEU A 114 -1.78 -6.22 -4.99
N HIS A 115 -2.04 -4.93 -5.10
CA HIS A 115 -2.11 -4.18 -6.34
C HIS A 115 -0.74 -3.89 -6.94
N GLY A 116 0.25 -3.59 -6.09
CA GLY A 116 1.64 -3.33 -6.49
C GLY A 116 2.50 -4.57 -6.29
N LEU A 117 2.93 -5.19 -7.39
CA LEU A 117 3.86 -6.34 -7.37
C LEU A 117 5.31 -5.88 -7.65
N PRO A 118 6.33 -6.55 -7.08
CA PRO A 118 7.72 -6.29 -7.44
C PRO A 118 7.96 -6.59 -8.93
N GLY A 119 8.45 -5.59 -9.66
CA GLY A 119 8.62 -5.65 -11.13
C GLY A 119 7.31 -5.53 -11.92
N GLY A 120 6.17 -5.31 -11.25
CA GLY A 120 4.82 -5.11 -11.80
C GLY A 120 4.21 -6.28 -12.56
N ALA A 121 2.90 -6.43 -12.39
CA ALA A 121 2.08 -7.41 -13.12
C ALA A 121 1.85 -7.01 -14.58
N ASN A 122 1.97 -5.72 -14.88
CA ASN A 122 1.71 -5.11 -16.18
C ASN A 122 2.63 -3.88 -16.35
N LYS A 123 2.46 -3.14 -17.46
CA LYS A 123 3.22 -1.92 -17.75
C LYS A 123 2.54 -0.65 -17.23
N ASN A 124 1.40 -0.77 -16.56
CA ASN A 124 0.60 0.37 -16.15
C ASN A 124 1.16 0.99 -14.86
N GLU A 125 1.01 2.31 -14.76
CA GLU A 125 1.53 3.14 -13.67
C GLU A 125 0.89 2.84 -12.32
N HIS A 126 -0.34 2.31 -12.31
CA HIS A 126 -1.07 1.85 -11.11
C HIS A 126 -0.33 0.75 -10.33
N SER A 127 0.68 0.10 -10.93
CA SER A 127 1.56 -0.83 -10.22
C SER A 127 2.54 -0.17 -9.24
N GLY A 128 2.56 1.18 -9.19
CA GLY A 128 3.37 1.99 -8.29
C GLY A 128 4.75 2.37 -8.82
N MET A 129 5.10 1.96 -10.05
CA MET A 129 6.35 2.31 -10.73
C MET A 129 6.20 2.26 -12.26
N LYS A 130 6.98 3.06 -12.99
CA LYS A 130 7.00 3.01 -14.46
C LYS A 130 7.76 1.77 -14.91
N LEU A 131 7.11 0.97 -15.75
CA LEU A 131 7.65 -0.32 -16.20
C LEU A 131 7.61 -0.44 -17.71
N SER A 132 8.76 -0.75 -18.31
CA SER A 132 8.84 -1.08 -19.75
C SER A 132 8.28 -2.48 -20.06
N ASP A 133 8.18 -3.34 -19.04
CA ASP A 133 7.79 -4.74 -19.13
C ASP A 133 7.19 -5.27 -17.82
N ALA A 134 6.40 -6.34 -17.89
CA ALA A 134 5.81 -7.01 -16.74
C ALA A 134 6.81 -7.98 -16.10
N GLY A 135 7.79 -7.42 -15.38
CA GLY A 135 8.96 -8.14 -14.84
C GLY A 135 8.61 -9.16 -13.76
N PHE A 136 7.47 -9.04 -13.08
CA PHE A 136 7.01 -10.00 -12.08
C PHE A 136 6.94 -11.43 -12.63
N TRP A 137 6.38 -11.60 -13.83
CA TRP A 137 6.17 -12.92 -14.42
C TRP A 137 7.47 -13.60 -14.86
N LYS A 138 8.56 -12.84 -14.98
CA LYS A 138 9.87 -13.31 -15.46
C LYS A 138 10.87 -13.58 -14.33
N SER A 139 10.52 -13.23 -13.09
CA SER A 139 11.43 -13.30 -11.94
C SER A 139 10.90 -14.26 -10.88
N LYS A 140 11.56 -15.42 -10.73
CA LYS A 140 11.26 -16.35 -9.64
C LYS A 140 11.47 -15.73 -8.26
N LYS A 141 12.48 -14.87 -8.13
CA LYS A 141 12.71 -14.09 -6.91
C LYS A 141 11.49 -13.25 -6.53
N TYR A 142 10.89 -12.54 -7.49
CA TYR A 142 9.70 -11.71 -7.24
C TYR A 142 8.46 -12.54 -6.92
N GLN A 143 8.29 -13.69 -7.58
CA GLN A 143 7.20 -14.63 -7.28
C GLN A 143 7.32 -15.20 -5.87
N SER A 144 8.51 -15.68 -5.48
CA SER A 144 8.78 -16.18 -4.12
C SER A 144 8.53 -15.11 -3.07
N LEU A 145 8.99 -13.88 -3.30
CA LEU A 145 8.77 -12.75 -2.39
C LEU A 145 7.28 -12.46 -2.14
N VAL A 146 6.45 -12.56 -3.19
CA VAL A 146 4.99 -12.36 -3.07
C VAL A 146 4.32 -13.53 -2.34
N ILE A 147 4.80 -14.77 -2.53
CA ILE A 147 4.30 -15.93 -1.77
C ILE A 147 4.62 -15.74 -0.28
N GLU A 148 5.86 -15.39 0.05
CA GLU A 148 6.29 -15.11 1.43
C GLU A 148 5.48 -13.98 2.07
N LEU A 149 5.16 -12.94 1.28
CA LEU A 149 4.30 -11.85 1.71
C LEU A 149 2.88 -12.34 2.05
N TYR A 150 2.25 -13.13 1.18
CA TYR A 150 0.92 -13.68 1.47
C TYR A 150 0.92 -14.62 2.67
N GLU A 151 1.97 -15.44 2.84
CA GLU A 151 2.13 -16.27 4.04
C GLU A 151 2.24 -15.42 5.30
N PHE A 152 3.00 -14.33 5.27
CA PHE A 152 3.11 -13.38 6.38
C PHE A 152 1.75 -12.75 6.71
N CYS A 153 1.08 -12.16 5.71
CA CYS A 153 -0.24 -11.54 5.91
C CYS A 153 -1.25 -12.54 6.48
N THR A 154 -1.28 -13.76 5.95
CA THR A 154 -2.19 -14.81 6.44
C THR A 154 -1.91 -15.16 7.90
N LYS A 155 -0.63 -15.31 8.29
CA LYS A 155 -0.24 -15.59 9.69
C LYS A 155 -0.65 -14.45 10.62
N GLU A 156 -0.45 -13.20 10.22
CA GLU A 156 -0.83 -12.03 11.03
C GLU A 156 -2.33 -11.99 11.33
N PHE A 157 -3.20 -12.35 10.37
CA PHE A 157 -4.65 -12.33 10.60
C PHE A 157 -5.21 -13.62 11.21
N LEU A 158 -4.57 -14.77 11.02
CA LEU A 158 -4.97 -16.02 11.68
C LEU A 158 -4.53 -16.09 13.15
N ALA A 159 -3.42 -15.44 13.52
CA ALA A 159 -2.94 -15.41 14.90
C ALA A 159 -3.72 -14.45 15.82
N ASN A 160 -4.53 -13.56 15.23
CA ASN A 160 -5.24 -12.49 15.91
C ASN A 160 -6.79 -12.59 15.82
N GLY A 161 -7.33 -13.68 15.26
CA GLY A 161 -8.75 -14.01 15.24
C GLY A 161 -9.10 -15.13 16.20
#